data_AF-A0A2G6SGQ0-F1
#
_entry.id   AF-A0A2G6SGQ0-F1
#
_cell.length_a   1.000
_cell.length_b   1.000
_cell.length_c   1.000
_cell.angle_alpha   90.00
_cell.angle_beta   90.00
_cell.angle_gamma   90.00
#
_symmetry.space_group_name_H-M   'P 1'
#
loop_
_entity.id
_entity.type
_entity.pdbx_description
1 polymer ?
#
loop_
_entity_poly.entity_id
_entity_poly.type
_entity_poly.pdbx_seq_one_letter_code
_entity_poly.pdbx_strand_id
1 'polypeptide(L)'
;MPTLFFMPWTYVEEAGQVGPIAFVPYEREACPGPLGDTTQRSLDAIIGNYADRAFAQNPDSTVPVRKALILRWAGDNERKSLLIDREIQERLEQTQLLTFAALSARQFGMHRNYCNADSLIAIAQHFSEDNPAATAITTRRRDGNSMNYMTGGTGKPLFLRPLHVSERYSLNIDNNLALALLNVPDGHTRNRILDAITLFNKANTDSNDVPPSAEIVFMRAALETLLGASHKTSDLKAKLVKLLAPHLGPVKWHNVHIEPSRWQGRWKSELRPFSAWIEDFCHWRNEGAHGKTESQKHPDPVWSLWNHLLFTSWLMGRIVKVVLANEGLYTLTSCDKDELQNVELFFAYDITARDAEGHMYWQVVLTDIHYVRLGRELREV
;
A
#
# COMPACT_ATOMS: atom_id res chain seq x y z
N MET A 1 14.20 1.04 -26.59
CA MET A 1 12.90 1.47 -27.16
C MET A 1 12.31 2.52 -26.23
N PRO A 2 11.46 3.44 -26.72
CA PRO A 2 10.71 4.34 -25.84
C PRO A 2 9.83 3.55 -24.85
N THR A 3 9.57 4.12 -23.69
CA THR A 3 8.90 3.45 -22.56
C THR A 3 7.81 4.36 -22.00
N LEU A 4 6.59 3.84 -21.88
CA LEU A 4 5.48 4.52 -21.20
C LEU A 4 5.34 3.95 -19.78
N PHE A 5 5.21 4.82 -18.78
CA PHE A 5 4.89 4.44 -17.41
C PHE A 5 3.45 4.83 -17.08
N PHE A 6 2.65 3.89 -16.57
CA PHE A 6 1.26 4.16 -16.24
C PHE A 6 0.71 3.18 -15.19
N MET A 7 -0.36 3.56 -14.50
CA MET A 7 -1.16 2.71 -13.64
C MET A 7 -2.52 2.47 -14.33
N PRO A 8 -2.81 1.25 -14.81
CA PRO A 8 -3.99 0.99 -15.65
C PRO A 8 -5.31 1.02 -14.89
N TRP A 9 -5.31 0.86 -13.56
CA TRP A 9 -6.53 0.76 -12.75
C TRP A 9 -6.66 1.87 -11.69
N THR A 10 -5.84 2.91 -11.83
CA THR A 10 -5.88 4.11 -11.00
C THR A 10 -5.96 5.30 -11.93
N TYR A 11 -6.69 6.33 -11.54
CA TYR A 11 -6.74 7.58 -12.29
C TYR A 11 -6.62 8.80 -11.37
N VAL A 12 -6.38 9.97 -11.95
CA VAL A 12 -6.51 11.28 -11.29
C VAL A 12 -7.48 12.12 -12.10
N GLU A 13 -8.27 12.97 -11.44
CA GLU A 13 -9.17 13.90 -12.17
C GLU A 13 -8.40 15.08 -12.74
N GLU A 14 -7.36 15.55 -12.03
CA GLU A 14 -6.53 16.69 -12.42
C GLU A 14 -5.06 16.29 -12.50
N ALA A 15 -4.32 16.96 -13.37
CA ALA A 15 -2.87 16.81 -13.43
C ALA A 15 -2.24 17.27 -12.11
N GLY A 16 -1.23 16.52 -11.65
CA GLY A 16 -0.55 16.80 -10.40
C GLY A 16 0.93 16.47 -10.49
N GLN A 17 1.66 16.72 -9.40
CA GLN A 17 3.08 16.40 -9.32
C GLN A 17 3.50 16.12 -7.88
N VAL A 18 4.38 15.14 -7.70
CA VAL A 18 5.08 14.86 -6.45
C VAL A 18 6.57 14.69 -6.74
N GLY A 19 7.38 15.61 -6.24
CA GLY A 19 8.82 15.62 -6.53
C GLY A 19 9.08 15.67 -8.04
N PRO A 20 9.88 14.76 -8.61
CA PRO A 20 10.13 14.72 -10.06
C PRO A 20 9.01 14.06 -10.87
N ILE A 21 7.96 13.50 -10.23
CA ILE A 21 6.97 12.65 -10.90
C ILE A 21 5.68 13.44 -11.12
N ALA A 22 5.33 13.66 -12.38
CA ALA A 22 4.05 14.23 -12.79
C ALA A 22 3.00 13.13 -12.97
N PHE A 23 1.79 13.42 -12.50
CA PHE A 23 0.58 12.63 -12.67
C PHE A 23 -0.23 13.22 -13.81
N VAL A 24 -0.34 12.46 -14.90
CA VAL A 24 -1.04 12.88 -16.10
C VAL A 24 -2.34 12.09 -16.21
N PRO A 25 -3.51 12.74 -16.14
CA PRO A 25 -4.79 12.07 -16.36
C PRO A 25 -4.82 11.50 -17.78
N TYR A 26 -5.25 10.26 -17.90
CA TYR A 26 -5.57 9.65 -19.18
C TYR A 26 -7.06 9.33 -19.22
N GLU A 27 -7.70 9.77 -20.30
CA GLU A 27 -9.04 9.36 -20.69
C GLU A 27 -9.00 8.96 -22.16
N ARG A 28 -9.35 7.71 -22.43
CA ARG A 28 -9.32 7.13 -23.77
C ARG A 28 -10.03 8.05 -24.76
N GLU A 29 -9.40 8.27 -25.92
CA GLU A 29 -9.90 9.13 -27.01
C GLU A 29 -10.05 10.63 -26.67
N ALA A 30 -9.77 11.07 -25.43
CA ALA A 30 -10.09 12.43 -24.97
C ALA A 30 -8.91 13.19 -24.33
N CYS A 31 -8.16 12.55 -23.44
CA CYS A 31 -7.14 13.18 -22.58
C CYS A 31 -5.94 12.23 -22.41
N PRO A 32 -4.69 12.71 -22.34
CA PRO A 32 -4.23 14.10 -22.27
C PRO A 32 -4.02 14.79 -23.63
N GLY A 33 -4.37 14.14 -24.73
CA GLY A 33 -3.94 14.54 -26.06
C GLY A 33 -2.51 14.04 -26.34
N PRO A 34 -1.71 14.75 -27.17
CA PRO A 34 -0.32 14.40 -27.39
C PRO A 34 0.54 14.56 -26.12
N LEU A 35 1.32 13.53 -25.79
CA LEU A 35 2.37 13.60 -24.77
C LEU A 35 3.74 13.57 -25.44
N GLY A 36 4.39 14.74 -25.46
CA GLY A 36 5.62 14.92 -26.24
C GLY A 36 5.34 14.63 -27.72
N ASP A 37 6.03 13.62 -28.27
CA ASP A 37 5.88 13.20 -29.65
C ASP A 37 4.99 11.95 -29.82
N THR A 38 4.36 11.48 -28.74
CA THR A 38 3.44 10.32 -28.73
C THR A 38 1.99 10.82 -28.83
N THR A 39 1.26 10.31 -29.81
CA THR A 39 -0.12 10.76 -30.09
C THR A 39 -1.13 10.11 -29.13
N GLN A 40 -2.30 10.74 -28.94
CA GLN A 40 -3.42 10.13 -28.19
C GLN A 40 -3.76 8.74 -28.73
N ARG A 41 -3.77 8.57 -30.07
CA ARG A 41 -4.04 7.27 -30.71
C ARG A 41 -3.02 6.20 -30.31
N SER A 42 -1.75 6.58 -30.17
CA SER A 42 -0.69 5.67 -29.72
C SER A 42 -0.89 5.31 -28.24
N LEU A 43 -1.23 6.29 -27.38
CA LEU A 43 -1.57 6.05 -25.97
C LEU A 43 -2.79 5.12 -25.84
N ASP A 44 -3.85 5.37 -26.60
CA ASP A 44 -5.08 4.56 -26.63
C ASP A 44 -4.79 3.11 -27.08
N ALA A 45 -3.83 2.93 -27.98
CA ALA A 45 -3.41 1.61 -28.44
C ALA A 45 -2.58 0.85 -27.39
N ILE A 46 -1.70 1.55 -26.66
CA ILE A 46 -0.87 0.97 -25.58
C ILE A 46 -1.76 0.57 -24.39
N ILE A 47 -2.52 1.53 -23.86
CA ILE A 47 -3.38 1.35 -22.68
C ILE A 47 -4.60 0.50 -23.03
N GLY A 48 -5.02 0.46 -24.30
CA GLY A 48 -6.10 -0.38 -24.78
C GLY A 48 -5.87 -1.89 -24.68
N ASN A 49 -4.64 -2.33 -24.33
CA ASN A 49 -4.36 -3.71 -23.97
C ASN A 49 -4.83 -4.08 -22.56
N TYR A 50 -5.26 -3.10 -21.75
CA TYR A 50 -5.79 -3.29 -20.40
C TYR A 50 -7.31 -3.13 -20.41
N ALA A 51 -8.01 -3.98 -19.66
CA ALA A 51 -9.46 -4.00 -19.65
C ALA A 51 -10.08 -4.27 -18.28
N ASP A 52 -11.26 -3.71 -18.10
CA ASP A 52 -12.18 -4.03 -17.02
C ASP A 52 -13.11 -5.18 -17.45
N ARG A 53 -13.60 -5.94 -16.47
CA ARG A 53 -14.65 -6.93 -16.72
C ARG A 53 -15.99 -6.21 -16.82
N ALA A 54 -16.78 -6.47 -17.87
CA ALA A 54 -18.09 -5.86 -17.97
C ALA A 54 -19.08 -6.63 -17.07
N PHE A 55 -19.37 -6.09 -15.89
CA PHE A 55 -20.31 -6.73 -14.95
C PHE A 55 -21.78 -6.66 -15.39
N ALA A 56 -22.12 -5.86 -16.40
CA ALA A 56 -23.50 -5.43 -16.60
C ALA A 56 -24.36 -6.34 -17.49
N GLN A 57 -23.82 -7.07 -18.49
CA GLN A 57 -24.68 -7.81 -19.44
C GLN A 57 -24.09 -9.10 -20.06
N ASN A 58 -22.77 -9.28 -20.08
CA ASN A 58 -22.12 -10.51 -20.53
C ASN A 58 -20.85 -10.75 -19.71
N PRO A 59 -20.78 -11.80 -18.87
CA PRO A 59 -19.63 -12.08 -18.01
C PRO A 59 -18.32 -12.32 -18.77
N ASP A 60 -18.38 -12.65 -20.07
CA ASP A 60 -17.21 -12.81 -20.94
C ASP A 60 -16.85 -11.53 -21.71
N SER A 61 -17.63 -10.45 -21.56
CA SER A 61 -17.32 -9.18 -22.20
C SER A 61 -16.31 -8.39 -21.37
N THR A 62 -15.31 -7.86 -22.07
CA THR A 62 -14.28 -7.01 -21.50
C THR A 62 -14.40 -5.64 -22.14
N VAL A 63 -14.20 -4.60 -21.34
CA VAL A 63 -14.23 -3.22 -21.82
C VAL A 63 -12.84 -2.65 -21.60
N PRO A 64 -12.17 -2.12 -22.64
CA PRO A 64 -10.89 -1.49 -22.44
C PRO A 64 -10.97 -0.39 -21.37
N VAL A 65 -9.89 -0.24 -20.61
CA VAL A 65 -9.79 0.80 -19.58
C VAL A 65 -10.10 2.17 -20.20
N ARG A 66 -11.02 2.89 -19.57
CA ARG A 66 -11.40 4.25 -20.00
C ARG A 66 -10.53 5.32 -19.37
N LYS A 67 -10.20 5.18 -18.09
CA LYS A 67 -9.38 6.12 -17.33
C LYS A 67 -8.17 5.42 -16.73
N ALA A 68 -7.01 6.06 -16.81
CA ALA A 68 -5.76 5.58 -16.25
C ALA A 68 -4.91 6.76 -15.76
N LEU A 69 -3.80 6.47 -15.12
CA LEU A 69 -2.82 7.46 -14.69
C LEU A 69 -1.52 7.23 -15.45
N ILE A 70 -1.08 8.21 -16.22
CA ILE A 70 0.25 8.20 -16.83
C ILE A 70 1.23 8.88 -15.86
N LEU A 71 2.41 8.28 -15.69
CA LEU A 71 3.48 8.77 -14.84
C LEU A 71 4.61 9.31 -15.72
N ARG A 72 5.07 10.53 -15.43
CA ARG A 72 6.19 11.16 -16.16
C ARG A 72 7.23 11.69 -15.20
N TRP A 73 8.50 11.63 -15.59
CA TRP A 73 9.57 12.30 -14.86
C TRP A 73 9.92 13.65 -15.50
N ALA A 74 10.32 14.60 -14.67
CA ALA A 74 10.77 15.91 -15.14
C ALA A 74 11.89 15.77 -16.19
N GLY A 75 11.69 16.38 -17.36
CA GLY A 75 12.63 16.32 -18.48
C GLY A 75 12.40 15.15 -19.46
N ASP A 76 11.47 14.24 -19.18
CA ASP A 76 11.16 13.14 -20.08
C ASP A 76 10.43 13.59 -21.35
N ASN A 77 10.89 13.07 -22.47
CA ASN A 77 10.09 12.92 -23.69
C ASN A 77 9.87 11.43 -23.95
N GLU A 78 8.62 10.98 -23.94
CA GLU A 78 8.19 9.58 -24.02
C GLU A 78 8.72 8.85 -25.23
N ARG A 79 9.01 9.57 -26.33
CA ARG A 79 9.49 9.01 -27.59
C ARG A 79 11.00 9.08 -27.74
N LYS A 80 11.65 10.09 -27.17
CA LYS A 80 13.09 10.34 -27.31
C LYS A 80 13.92 9.78 -26.17
N SER A 81 13.32 9.61 -25.00
CA SER A 81 14.00 9.07 -23.82
C SER A 81 14.16 7.57 -23.99
N LEU A 82 15.36 7.14 -24.37
CA LEU A 82 15.73 5.74 -24.42
C LEU A 82 16.32 5.35 -23.07
N LEU A 83 15.47 4.79 -22.22
CA LEU A 83 15.87 4.38 -20.88
C LEU A 83 16.59 3.03 -20.95
N ILE A 84 17.66 2.90 -20.18
CA ILE A 84 18.28 1.60 -19.90
C ILE A 84 17.51 0.88 -18.79
N ASP A 85 17.64 -0.44 -18.70
CA ASP A 85 16.92 -1.27 -17.70
C ASP A 85 17.09 -0.76 -16.26
N ARG A 86 18.28 -0.25 -15.92
CA ARG A 86 18.56 0.34 -14.62
C ARG A 86 17.66 1.55 -14.34
N GLU A 87 17.49 2.46 -15.30
CA GLU A 87 16.64 3.65 -15.15
C GLU A 87 15.16 3.28 -15.07
N ILE A 88 14.74 2.25 -15.80
CA ILE A 88 13.37 1.72 -15.70
C ILE A 88 13.13 1.15 -14.30
N GLN A 89 14.08 0.38 -13.78
CA GLN A 89 14.00 -0.19 -12.44
C GLN A 89 13.98 0.91 -11.36
N GLU A 90 14.85 1.92 -11.46
CA GLU A 90 14.87 3.07 -10.55
C GLU A 90 13.51 3.80 -10.52
N ARG A 91 12.88 3.97 -11.69
CA ARG A 91 11.53 4.57 -11.79
C ARG A 91 10.46 3.69 -11.17
N LEU A 92 10.48 2.39 -11.44
CA LEU A 92 9.54 1.44 -10.82
C LEU A 92 9.71 1.41 -9.29
N GLU A 93 10.93 1.49 -8.76
CA GLU A 93 11.17 1.63 -7.32
C GLU A 93 10.56 2.91 -6.76
N GLN A 94 10.68 4.04 -7.45
CA GLN A 94 10.02 5.28 -7.05
C GLN A 94 8.49 5.14 -7.06
N THR A 95 7.91 4.42 -8.02
CA THR A 95 6.47 4.13 -8.00
C THR A 95 6.06 3.28 -6.80
N GLN A 96 6.90 2.36 -6.30
CA GLN A 96 6.61 1.63 -5.06
C GLN A 96 6.51 2.54 -3.84
N LEU A 97 7.31 3.62 -3.79
CA LEU A 97 7.22 4.64 -2.75
C LEU A 97 5.91 5.44 -2.85
N LEU A 98 5.48 5.76 -4.08
CA LEU A 98 4.17 6.41 -4.31
C LEU A 98 3.02 5.49 -3.91
N THR A 99 3.07 4.21 -4.27
CA THR A 99 2.10 3.19 -3.86
C THR A 99 1.99 3.15 -2.34
N PHE A 100 3.12 3.12 -1.62
CA PHE A 100 3.11 3.12 -0.16
C PHE A 100 2.50 4.40 0.43
N ALA A 101 2.81 5.56 -0.13
CA ALA A 101 2.23 6.82 0.32
C ALA A 101 0.71 6.87 0.10
N ALA A 102 0.21 6.30 -1.00
CA ALA A 102 -1.23 6.16 -1.24
C ALA A 102 -1.87 5.13 -0.28
N LEU A 103 -1.23 3.99 -0.03
CA LEU A 103 -1.69 3.01 0.96
C LEU A 103 -1.70 3.56 2.39
N SER A 104 -0.80 4.49 2.71
CA SER A 104 -0.77 5.18 4.00
C SER A 104 -1.93 6.16 4.19
N ALA A 105 -2.42 6.74 3.09
CA ALA A 105 -3.56 7.65 3.05
C ALA A 105 -4.91 6.94 2.84
N ARG A 106 -4.92 5.63 2.58
CA ARG A 106 -6.15 4.89 2.25
C ARG A 106 -7.13 4.86 3.43
N GLN A 107 -8.40 4.82 3.08
CA GLN A 107 -9.49 4.65 4.03
C GLN A 107 -10.03 3.22 3.94
N PHE A 108 -10.15 2.55 5.09
CA PHE A 108 -10.75 1.21 5.16
C PHE A 108 -12.26 1.29 5.41
N GLY A 109 -12.99 0.27 5.00
CA GLY A 109 -14.45 0.18 5.19
C GLY A 109 -15.29 1.06 4.25
N MET A 110 -14.66 1.81 3.34
CA MET A 110 -15.32 2.58 2.28
C MET A 110 -15.17 1.86 0.94
N HIS A 111 -16.23 1.22 0.44
CA HIS A 111 -16.15 0.43 -0.80
C HIS A 111 -15.79 1.25 -2.05
N ARG A 112 -16.10 2.56 -2.08
CA ARG A 112 -15.99 3.35 -3.32
C ARG A 112 -14.59 3.90 -3.61
N ASN A 113 -13.73 4.02 -2.60
CA ASN A 113 -12.38 4.62 -2.73
C ASN A 113 -11.28 3.80 -2.04
N TYR A 114 -11.55 2.53 -1.77
CA TYR A 114 -10.53 1.63 -1.22
C TYR A 114 -9.47 1.31 -2.29
N CYS A 115 -8.21 1.26 -1.88
CA CYS A 115 -7.10 0.78 -2.69
C CYS A 115 -6.23 -0.23 -1.95
N ASN A 116 -5.70 -1.16 -2.73
CA ASN A 116 -4.61 -2.07 -2.37
C ASN A 116 -3.42 -1.83 -3.31
N ALA A 117 -2.30 -2.49 -3.06
CA ALA A 117 -1.07 -2.31 -3.81
C ALA A 117 -1.26 -2.64 -5.31
N ASP A 118 -2.06 -3.66 -5.63
CA ASP A 118 -2.34 -4.06 -7.01
C ASP A 118 -3.19 -3.00 -7.75
N SER A 119 -4.02 -2.24 -7.05
CA SER A 119 -4.75 -1.09 -7.63
C SER A 119 -3.79 -0.02 -8.18
N LEU A 120 -2.63 0.09 -7.54
CA LEU A 120 -1.60 1.12 -7.75
C LEU A 120 -0.38 0.56 -8.51
N ILE A 121 -0.52 -0.58 -9.18
CA ILE A 121 0.61 -1.17 -9.92
C ILE A 121 1.02 -0.23 -11.06
N ALA A 122 2.31 0.14 -11.08
CA ALA A 122 2.88 0.85 -12.20
C ALA A 122 3.45 -0.14 -13.22
N ILE A 123 3.13 0.09 -14.48
CA ILE A 123 3.63 -0.68 -15.61
C ILE A 123 4.62 0.19 -16.38
N ALA A 124 5.79 -0.37 -16.69
CA ALA A 124 6.70 0.17 -17.68
C ALA A 124 6.56 -0.64 -18.98
N GLN A 125 5.99 -0.05 -20.02
CA GLN A 125 5.77 -0.73 -21.29
C GLN A 125 6.59 -0.09 -22.40
N HIS A 126 7.49 -0.86 -22.98
CA HIS A 126 8.14 -0.49 -24.23
C HIS A 126 7.15 -0.49 -25.39
N PHE A 127 7.25 0.49 -26.28
CA PHE A 127 6.41 0.56 -27.46
C PHE A 127 7.15 1.09 -28.68
N SER A 128 6.54 0.93 -29.86
CA SER A 128 7.00 1.49 -31.13
C SER A 128 5.83 2.20 -31.82
N GLU A 129 6.07 3.30 -32.53
CA GLU A 129 4.99 4.01 -33.22
C GLU A 129 4.41 3.23 -34.41
N ASP A 130 5.20 2.35 -35.03
CA ASP A 130 4.72 1.50 -36.14
C ASP A 130 3.72 0.45 -35.63
N ASN A 131 3.82 0.06 -34.36
CA ASN A 131 2.91 -0.87 -33.71
C ASN A 131 2.80 -0.60 -32.20
N PRO A 132 2.06 0.44 -31.78
CA PRO A 132 2.02 0.88 -30.39
C PRO A 132 1.31 -0.14 -29.48
N ALA A 133 0.44 -0.99 -30.05
CA ALA A 133 -0.22 -2.06 -29.31
C ALA A 133 0.65 -3.32 -29.12
N ALA A 134 1.80 -3.42 -29.82
CA ALA A 134 2.70 -4.54 -29.62
C ALA A 134 3.26 -4.53 -28.19
N THR A 135 3.24 -5.68 -27.55
CA THR A 135 3.78 -5.83 -26.19
C THR A 135 4.81 -6.95 -26.17
N ALA A 136 5.96 -6.67 -25.57
CA ALA A 136 6.95 -7.67 -25.21
C ALA A 136 6.86 -7.90 -23.70
N ILE A 137 6.55 -9.14 -23.30
CA ILE A 137 6.41 -9.51 -21.89
C ILE A 137 7.60 -10.40 -21.54
N THR A 138 8.43 -9.93 -20.62
CA THR A 138 9.52 -10.74 -20.05
C THR A 138 9.03 -11.40 -18.77
N THR A 139 8.85 -12.72 -18.82
CA THR A 139 8.48 -13.52 -17.65
C THR A 139 9.75 -14.05 -17.00
N ARG A 140 10.01 -13.67 -15.75
CA ARG A 140 11.08 -14.26 -14.94
C ARG A 140 10.71 -15.68 -14.56
N ARG A 141 11.66 -16.61 -14.70
CA ARG A 141 11.59 -17.98 -14.19
C ARG A 141 12.76 -18.23 -13.23
N ARG A 142 12.74 -19.33 -12.47
CA ARG A 142 13.88 -19.69 -11.60
C ARG A 142 15.12 -20.10 -12.42
N ASP A 143 14.89 -20.64 -13.62
CA ASP A 143 15.89 -21.09 -14.60
C ASP A 143 16.27 -20.02 -15.63
N GLY A 144 15.82 -18.77 -15.45
CA GLY A 144 16.16 -17.66 -16.36
C GLY A 144 14.97 -16.74 -16.62
N ASN A 145 14.74 -16.41 -17.87
CA ASN A 145 13.57 -15.64 -18.30
C ASN A 145 13.09 -16.13 -19.67
N SER A 146 11.85 -15.81 -20.01
CA SER A 146 11.29 -15.99 -21.34
C SER A 146 10.68 -14.68 -21.80
N MET A 147 10.94 -14.27 -23.03
CA MET A 147 10.33 -13.09 -23.64
C MET A 147 9.27 -13.54 -24.64
N ASN A 148 8.04 -13.09 -24.43
CA ASN A 148 6.91 -13.35 -25.31
C ASN A 148 6.55 -12.06 -26.05
N TYR A 149 6.54 -12.12 -27.38
CA TYR A 149 6.11 -11.00 -28.22
C TYR A 149 4.69 -11.22 -28.69
N MET A 150 3.83 -10.24 -28.42
CA MET A 150 2.43 -10.25 -28.85
C MET A 150 2.21 -9.08 -29.79
N THR A 151 1.81 -9.38 -31.03
CA THR A 151 1.55 -8.39 -32.09
C THR A 151 0.16 -8.61 -32.67
N GLY A 152 -0.47 -7.53 -33.15
CA GLY A 152 -1.90 -7.48 -33.52
C GLY A 152 -2.40 -8.40 -34.64
N GLY A 153 -1.57 -9.29 -35.20
CA GLY A 153 -1.99 -10.28 -36.21
C GLY A 153 -2.52 -11.60 -35.63
N THR A 154 -2.10 -12.00 -34.42
CA THR A 154 -2.45 -13.31 -33.80
C THR A 154 -3.19 -13.19 -32.47
N GLY A 155 -3.50 -11.96 -32.05
CA GLY A 155 -4.21 -11.64 -30.82
C GLY A 155 -3.57 -10.44 -30.13
N LYS A 156 -4.36 -9.42 -29.80
CA LYS A 156 -3.89 -8.32 -28.94
C LYS A 156 -3.77 -8.86 -27.51
N PRO A 157 -2.67 -8.58 -26.78
CA PRO A 157 -2.61 -8.94 -25.36
C PRO A 157 -3.75 -8.23 -24.63
N LEU A 158 -4.44 -8.98 -23.77
CA LEU A 158 -5.52 -8.45 -22.94
C LEU A 158 -5.19 -8.72 -21.47
N PHE A 159 -4.84 -7.67 -20.75
CA PHE A 159 -4.57 -7.69 -19.32
C PHE A 159 -5.83 -7.28 -18.58
N LEU A 160 -6.45 -8.25 -17.91
CA LEU A 160 -7.68 -8.00 -17.15
C LEU A 160 -7.35 -7.46 -15.76
N ARG A 161 -8.13 -6.46 -15.33
CA ARG A 161 -8.14 -6.01 -13.94
C ARG A 161 -8.39 -7.20 -12.99
N PRO A 162 -7.53 -7.41 -11.98
CA PRO A 162 -7.76 -8.45 -10.97
C PRO A 162 -9.08 -8.23 -10.21
N LEU A 163 -9.69 -9.30 -9.71
CA LEU A 163 -11.01 -9.23 -9.06
C LEU A 163 -11.01 -8.45 -7.74
N HIS A 164 -9.87 -8.42 -7.04
CA HIS A 164 -9.67 -7.70 -5.80
C HIS A 164 -9.29 -6.21 -6.02
N VAL A 165 -9.09 -5.78 -7.26
CA VAL A 165 -8.78 -4.38 -7.59
C VAL A 165 -10.06 -3.60 -7.86
N SER A 166 -10.20 -2.45 -7.18
CA SER A 166 -11.37 -1.58 -7.31
C SER A 166 -11.44 -0.93 -8.69
N GLU A 167 -12.65 -0.73 -9.20
CA GLU A 167 -12.91 -0.08 -10.50
C GLU A 167 -12.77 1.44 -10.48
N ARG A 168 -12.97 2.04 -9.31
CA ARG A 168 -13.26 3.48 -9.19
C ARG A 168 -12.26 4.21 -8.32
N TYR A 169 -11.05 3.67 -8.18
CA TYR A 169 -10.07 4.31 -7.34
C TYR A 169 -9.45 5.53 -8.03
N SER A 170 -9.84 6.71 -7.56
CA SER A 170 -9.10 7.95 -7.79
C SER A 170 -7.91 7.99 -6.85
N LEU A 171 -6.72 8.27 -7.38
CA LEU A 171 -5.50 8.35 -6.59
C LEU A 171 -5.67 9.37 -5.46
N ASN A 172 -5.48 8.89 -4.24
CA ASN A 172 -5.36 9.72 -3.04
C ASN A 172 -4.02 9.37 -2.39
N ILE A 173 -3.11 10.33 -2.39
CA ILE A 173 -1.73 10.14 -1.93
C ILE A 173 -1.37 11.20 -0.89
N ASP A 174 -0.68 10.77 0.18
CA ASP A 174 -0.04 11.69 1.10
C ASP A 174 1.19 12.31 0.42
N ASN A 175 1.00 13.48 -0.20
CA ASN A 175 2.04 14.18 -0.96
C ASN A 175 3.30 14.48 -0.12
N ASN A 176 3.14 14.80 1.17
CA ASN A 176 4.26 15.12 2.04
C ASN A 176 5.08 13.86 2.35
N LEU A 177 4.41 12.74 2.61
CA LEU A 177 5.08 11.45 2.82
C LEU A 177 5.76 10.98 1.54
N ALA A 178 5.07 11.06 0.40
CA ALA A 178 5.62 10.67 -0.89
C ALA A 178 6.88 11.48 -1.25
N LEU A 179 6.83 12.80 -1.07
CA LEU A 179 7.99 13.68 -1.30
C LEU A 179 9.15 13.35 -0.35
N ALA A 180 8.88 13.11 0.93
CA ALA A 180 9.92 12.73 1.89
C ALA A 180 10.58 11.40 1.53
N LEU A 181 9.80 10.41 1.09
CA LEU A 181 10.31 9.11 0.63
C LEU A 181 11.18 9.22 -0.62
N LEU A 182 10.77 10.05 -1.60
CA LEU A 182 11.54 10.28 -2.82
C LEU A 182 12.87 11.01 -2.56
N ASN A 183 12.94 11.80 -1.49
CA ASN A 183 14.12 12.59 -1.11
C ASN A 183 15.04 11.87 -0.11
N VAL A 184 14.78 10.63 0.28
CA VAL A 184 15.70 9.86 1.14
C VAL A 184 17.03 9.68 0.38
N PRO A 185 18.17 10.16 0.92
CA PRO A 185 19.46 10.04 0.24
C PRO A 185 19.86 8.58 0.02
N ASP A 186 20.54 8.30 -1.08
CA ASP A 186 21.09 6.97 -1.34
C ASP A 186 21.99 6.48 -0.20
N GLY A 187 21.85 5.20 0.14
CA GLY A 187 22.61 4.57 1.21
C GLY A 187 21.78 3.56 1.98
N HIS A 188 22.28 3.18 3.16
CA HIS A 188 21.68 2.12 3.97
C HIS A 188 20.24 2.44 4.39
N THR A 189 19.95 3.69 4.76
CA THR A 189 18.60 4.13 5.15
C THR A 189 17.59 4.00 4.02
N ARG A 190 17.94 4.47 2.80
CA ARG A 190 17.08 4.35 1.62
C ARG A 190 16.78 2.89 1.30
N ASN A 191 17.81 2.04 1.23
CA ASN A 191 17.65 0.62 0.91
C ASN A 191 16.73 -0.07 1.94
N ARG A 192 16.96 0.19 3.23
CA ARG A 192 16.15 -0.36 4.31
C ARG A 192 14.67 0.06 4.21
N ILE A 193 14.39 1.33 3.91
CA ILE A 193 13.03 1.82 3.74
C ILE A 193 12.38 1.21 2.51
N LEU A 194 13.09 1.16 1.38
CA LEU A 194 12.59 0.61 0.11
C LEU A 194 12.28 -0.89 0.22
N ASP A 195 13.15 -1.67 0.86
CA ASP A 195 12.94 -3.10 1.09
C ASP A 195 11.72 -3.34 2.00
N ALA A 196 11.59 -2.55 3.07
CA ALA A 196 10.44 -2.62 3.96
C ALA A 196 9.12 -2.27 3.25
N ILE A 197 9.13 -1.20 2.44
CA ILE A 197 7.98 -0.80 1.63
C ILE A 197 7.62 -1.87 0.61
N THR A 198 8.60 -2.48 -0.05
CA THR A 198 8.38 -3.55 -1.03
C THR A 198 7.68 -4.75 -0.38
N LEU A 199 8.14 -5.16 0.81
CA LEU A 199 7.51 -6.23 1.59
C LEU A 199 6.09 -5.85 2.03
N PHE A 200 5.90 -4.62 2.49
CA PHE A 200 4.59 -4.12 2.88
C PHE A 200 3.61 -4.11 1.70
N ASN A 201 4.00 -3.57 0.55
CA ASN A 201 3.14 -3.52 -0.65
C ASN A 201 2.72 -4.94 -1.08
N LYS A 202 3.65 -5.92 -1.06
CA LYS A 202 3.35 -7.33 -1.34
C LYS A 202 2.37 -7.98 -0.36
N ALA A 203 2.34 -7.51 0.88
CA ALA A 203 1.39 -7.97 1.89
C ALA A 203 0.02 -7.29 1.81
N ASN A 204 -0.12 -6.27 0.96
CA ASN A 204 -1.30 -5.42 0.86
C ASN A 204 -1.87 -5.46 -0.56
N THR A 205 -1.80 -6.60 -1.23
CA THR A 205 -2.39 -6.79 -2.56
C THR A 205 -3.85 -7.18 -2.49
N ASP A 206 -4.29 -7.78 -1.38
CA ASP A 206 -5.60 -8.46 -1.21
C ASP A 206 -5.86 -9.56 -2.25
N SER A 207 -4.81 -10.03 -2.93
CA SER A 207 -4.92 -11.11 -3.90
C SER A 207 -5.17 -12.43 -3.19
N ASN A 208 -6.11 -13.22 -3.73
CA ASN A 208 -6.34 -14.60 -3.26
C ASN A 208 -5.10 -15.50 -3.41
N ASP A 209 -4.11 -15.10 -4.22
CA ASP A 209 -2.84 -15.81 -4.38
C ASP A 209 -1.88 -15.58 -3.20
N VAL A 210 -2.13 -14.57 -2.37
CA VAL A 210 -1.35 -14.27 -1.16
C VAL A 210 -2.22 -14.58 0.06
N PRO A 211 -2.11 -15.77 0.68
CA PRO A 211 -2.93 -16.10 1.83
C PRO A 211 -2.61 -15.19 3.02
N PRO A 212 -3.57 -14.93 3.93
CA PRO A 212 -3.36 -14.10 5.13
C PRO A 212 -2.14 -14.49 5.98
N SER A 213 -1.79 -15.78 6.01
CA SER A 213 -0.60 -16.29 6.69
C SER A 213 0.72 -15.83 6.05
N ALA A 214 0.74 -15.61 4.73
CA ALA A 214 1.88 -15.03 4.03
C ALA A 214 1.92 -13.51 4.21
N GLU A 215 0.77 -12.84 4.18
CA GLU A 215 0.67 -11.39 4.42
C GLU A 215 1.26 -11.01 5.77
N ILE A 216 0.91 -11.71 6.85
CA ILE A 216 1.44 -11.42 8.19
C ILE A 216 2.96 -11.66 8.27
N VAL A 217 3.49 -12.63 7.53
CA VAL A 217 4.93 -12.87 7.41
C VAL A 217 5.61 -11.70 6.73
N PHE A 218 5.08 -11.23 5.61
CA PHE A 218 5.61 -10.07 4.89
C PHE A 218 5.50 -8.77 5.70
N MET A 219 4.38 -8.53 6.38
CA MET A 219 4.20 -7.36 7.25
C MET A 219 5.21 -7.36 8.41
N ARG A 220 5.47 -8.52 9.03
CA ARG A 220 6.49 -8.59 10.08
C ARG A 220 7.89 -8.37 9.52
N ALA A 221 8.22 -8.98 8.39
CA ALA A 221 9.51 -8.78 7.73
C ALA A 221 9.70 -7.31 7.33
N ALA A 222 8.65 -6.61 6.91
CA ALA A 222 8.68 -5.18 6.64
C ALA A 222 9.04 -4.35 7.88
N LEU A 223 8.41 -4.63 9.03
CA LEU A 223 8.71 -3.94 10.30
C LEU A 223 10.13 -4.25 10.79
N GLU A 224 10.55 -5.52 10.74
CA GLU A 224 11.90 -5.93 11.12
C GLU A 224 12.94 -5.23 10.24
N THR A 225 12.72 -5.22 8.93
CA THR A 225 13.59 -4.53 7.96
C THR A 225 13.64 -3.04 8.26
N LEU A 226 12.50 -2.37 8.35
CA LEU A 226 12.42 -0.91 8.57
C LEU A 226 13.19 -0.47 9.83
N LEU A 227 13.11 -1.24 10.92
CA LEU A 227 13.75 -0.91 12.19
C LEU A 227 15.15 -1.53 12.35
N GLY A 228 15.61 -2.30 11.35
CA GLY A 228 16.80 -3.13 11.43
C GLY A 228 16.75 -4.10 12.61
N ALA A 229 15.56 -4.58 13.00
CA ALA A 229 15.38 -5.56 14.07
C ALA A 229 15.81 -6.95 13.62
N SER A 230 16.27 -7.77 14.56
CA SER A 230 16.47 -9.20 14.36
C SER A 230 15.13 -9.96 14.31
N HIS A 231 15.19 -11.24 13.98
CA HIS A 231 14.03 -12.15 13.96
C HIS A 231 13.39 -12.41 15.35
N LYS A 232 13.96 -11.86 16.43
CA LYS A 232 13.50 -12.08 17.80
C LYS A 232 12.38 -11.10 18.15
N THR A 233 11.26 -11.61 18.68
CA THR A 233 10.11 -10.80 19.13
C THR A 233 10.52 -9.70 20.11
N SER A 234 11.41 -9.99 21.05
CA SER A 234 11.85 -9.03 22.07
C SER A 234 12.61 -7.83 21.48
N ASP A 235 13.39 -8.04 20.42
CA ASP A 235 14.15 -6.98 19.76
C ASP A 235 13.22 -6.08 18.92
N LEU A 236 12.32 -6.68 18.13
CA LEU A 236 11.30 -5.92 17.40
C LEU A 236 10.44 -5.09 18.37
N LYS A 237 9.98 -5.70 19.47
CA LYS A 237 9.21 -5.01 20.51
C LYS A 237 9.99 -3.84 21.11
N ALA A 238 11.23 -4.05 21.52
CA ALA A 238 12.06 -3.01 22.11
C ALA A 238 12.24 -1.81 21.16
N LYS A 239 12.48 -2.07 19.86
CA LYS A 239 12.64 -1.02 18.86
C LYS A 239 11.36 -0.26 18.55
N LEU A 240 10.23 -0.96 18.39
CA LEU A 240 8.93 -0.34 18.15
C LEU A 240 8.48 0.53 19.34
N VAL A 241 8.59 0.00 20.56
CA VAL A 241 8.25 0.73 21.78
C VAL A 241 9.14 1.96 21.92
N LYS A 242 10.46 1.83 21.75
CA LYS A 242 11.38 2.96 21.79
C LYS A 242 11.04 4.03 20.74
N LEU A 243 10.69 3.61 19.52
CA LEU A 243 10.37 4.51 18.43
C LEU A 243 9.09 5.32 18.71
N LEU A 244 8.03 4.65 19.17
CA LEU A 244 6.71 5.30 19.30
C LEU A 244 6.48 5.93 20.67
N ALA A 245 7.18 5.50 21.73
CA ALA A 245 6.96 6.00 23.10
C ALA A 245 6.87 7.54 23.24
N PRO A 246 7.68 8.36 22.54
CA PRO A 246 7.55 9.82 22.61
C PRO A 246 6.23 10.39 22.06
N HIS A 247 5.50 9.60 21.28
CA HIS A 247 4.29 10.02 20.56
C HIS A 247 3.01 9.39 21.10
N LEU A 248 3.12 8.35 21.93
CA LEU A 248 1.94 7.67 22.49
C LEU A 248 1.27 8.54 23.56
N GLY A 249 -0.07 8.57 23.53
CA GLY A 249 -0.88 9.22 24.55
C GLY A 249 -0.97 8.42 25.86
N PRO A 250 -1.89 8.77 26.77
CA PRO A 250 -2.19 7.92 27.93
C PRO A 250 -2.76 6.58 27.47
N VAL A 251 -2.51 5.52 28.25
CA VAL A 251 -3.07 4.19 27.97
C VAL A 251 -4.59 4.28 27.97
N LYS A 252 -5.21 3.88 26.86
CA LYS A 252 -6.66 3.76 26.73
C LYS A 252 -7.03 2.28 26.63
N TRP A 253 -8.00 1.87 27.43
CA TRP A 253 -8.50 0.50 27.45
C TRP A 253 -10.01 0.51 27.28
N HIS A 254 -10.51 -0.36 26.41
CA HIS A 254 -11.92 -0.67 26.26
C HIS A 254 -12.09 -2.19 26.35
N ASN A 255 -13.17 -2.64 26.98
CA ASN A 255 -13.53 -4.05 27.13
C ASN A 255 -14.56 -4.50 26.07
N VAL A 256 -14.65 -3.77 24.96
CA VAL A 256 -15.68 -4.00 23.95
C VAL A 256 -15.21 -5.10 22.99
N HIS A 257 -15.90 -6.24 23.00
CA HIS A 257 -15.62 -7.45 22.19
C HIS A 257 -14.28 -8.15 22.46
N ILE A 258 -13.47 -7.63 23.39
CA ILE A 258 -12.32 -8.34 23.95
C ILE A 258 -12.70 -8.74 25.38
N GLU A 259 -12.98 -10.03 25.55
CA GLU A 259 -13.28 -10.61 26.86
C GLU A 259 -12.13 -10.33 27.86
N PRO A 260 -12.39 -9.70 29.03
CA PRO A 260 -11.35 -9.40 30.01
C PRO A 260 -10.58 -10.64 30.47
N SER A 261 -11.25 -11.80 30.52
CA SER A 261 -10.63 -13.08 30.87
C SER A 261 -9.60 -13.53 29.82
N ARG A 262 -9.85 -13.28 28.53
CA ARG A 262 -8.91 -13.59 27.44
C ARG A 262 -7.65 -12.73 27.54
N TRP A 263 -7.83 -11.44 27.86
CA TRP A 263 -6.72 -10.53 28.12
C TRP A 263 -5.89 -10.97 29.33
N GLN A 264 -6.52 -11.15 30.48
CA GLN A 264 -5.85 -11.54 31.74
C GLN A 264 -5.21 -12.93 31.66
N GLY A 265 -5.81 -13.85 30.89
CA GLY A 265 -5.28 -15.18 30.64
C GLY A 265 -3.96 -15.15 29.85
N ARG A 266 -3.83 -14.23 28.89
CA ARG A 266 -2.62 -14.08 28.06
C ARG A 266 -1.58 -13.17 28.70
N TRP A 267 -2.01 -12.05 29.28
CA TRP A 267 -1.14 -10.99 29.76
C TRP A 267 -1.26 -10.82 31.28
N LYS A 268 -0.22 -11.25 32.02
CA LYS A 268 -0.18 -11.14 33.48
C LYS A 268 0.34 -9.79 33.99
N SER A 269 1.20 -9.14 33.21
CA SER A 269 1.93 -7.92 33.61
C SER A 269 2.01 -6.85 32.53
N GLU A 270 1.61 -7.16 31.29
CA GLU A 270 1.65 -6.20 30.19
C GLU A 270 0.40 -5.32 30.27
N LEU A 271 0.61 -4.04 30.58
CA LEU A 271 -0.48 -3.09 30.81
C LEU A 271 -0.84 -2.33 29.53
N ARG A 272 0.05 -2.31 28.54
CA ARG A 272 -0.08 -1.42 27.39
C ARG A 272 -0.53 -2.16 26.12
N PRO A 273 -1.70 -1.83 25.54
CA PRO A 273 -2.26 -2.51 24.37
C PRO A 273 -1.29 -2.63 23.20
N PHE A 274 -0.54 -1.56 22.92
CA PHE A 274 0.44 -1.57 21.85
C PHE A 274 1.54 -2.62 22.07
N SER A 275 2.04 -2.77 23.30
CA SER A 275 3.10 -3.73 23.61
C SER A 275 2.61 -5.17 23.54
N ALA A 276 1.38 -5.42 24.00
CA ALA A 276 0.73 -6.72 23.88
C ALA A 276 0.43 -7.09 22.42
N TRP A 277 0.01 -6.12 21.60
CA TRP A 277 -0.22 -6.32 20.17
C TRP A 277 1.03 -6.81 19.45
N ILE A 278 2.21 -6.27 19.77
CA ILE A 278 3.47 -6.71 19.12
C ILE A 278 3.75 -8.19 19.39
N GLU A 279 3.53 -8.64 20.63
CA GLU A 279 3.73 -10.05 20.99
C GLU A 279 2.73 -10.96 20.30
N ASP A 280 1.46 -10.56 20.25
CA ASP A 280 0.40 -11.32 19.58
C ASP A 280 0.57 -11.36 18.07
N PHE A 281 0.99 -10.25 17.47
CA PHE A 281 1.37 -10.14 16.06
C PHE A 281 2.53 -11.09 15.73
N CYS A 282 3.55 -11.14 16.58
CA CYS A 282 4.68 -12.05 16.40
C CYS A 282 4.28 -13.52 16.53
N HIS A 283 3.31 -13.83 17.40
CA HIS A 283 2.73 -15.16 17.50
C HIS A 283 2.05 -15.57 16.20
N TRP A 284 1.16 -14.73 15.64
CA TRP A 284 0.50 -15.01 14.35
C TRP A 284 1.49 -15.15 13.19
N ARG A 285 2.58 -14.37 13.15
CA ARG A 285 3.64 -14.61 12.16
C ARG A 285 4.25 -15.99 12.33
N ASN A 286 4.58 -16.40 13.57
CA ASN A 286 5.22 -17.69 13.82
C ASN A 286 4.30 -18.83 13.36
N GLU A 287 2.99 -18.73 13.61
CA GLU A 287 2.00 -19.68 13.06
C GLU A 287 1.96 -19.65 11.53
N GLY A 288 1.95 -18.47 10.91
CA GLY A 288 1.93 -18.34 9.46
C GLY A 288 3.16 -18.95 8.77
N ALA A 289 4.33 -18.84 9.40
CA ALA A 289 5.60 -19.33 8.85
C ALA A 289 5.84 -20.84 9.09
N HIS A 290 5.39 -21.37 10.21
CA HIS A 290 5.71 -22.75 10.64
C HIS A 290 4.49 -23.68 10.73
N GLY A 291 3.28 -23.15 10.51
CA GLY A 291 2.03 -23.84 10.79
C GLY A 291 1.70 -23.89 12.29
N LYS A 292 0.53 -24.44 12.62
CA LYS A 292 0.16 -24.73 14.00
C LYS A 292 0.92 -25.95 14.49
N THR A 293 1.88 -25.76 15.38
CA THR A 293 2.49 -26.87 16.12
C THR A 293 1.61 -27.23 17.30
N GLU A 294 1.23 -28.51 17.43
CA GLU A 294 0.45 -29.06 18.56
C GLU A 294 1.07 -28.78 19.95
N SER A 295 2.34 -28.35 19.99
CA SER A 295 3.11 -28.04 21.19
C SER A 295 3.08 -26.56 21.62
N GLN A 296 2.17 -25.74 21.08
CA GLN A 296 2.09 -24.33 21.48
C GLN A 296 1.74 -24.17 22.96
N LYS A 297 2.75 -23.74 23.73
CA LYS A 297 2.65 -23.46 25.18
C LYS A 297 1.94 -22.14 25.51
N HIS A 298 1.51 -21.39 24.50
CA HIS A 298 0.90 -20.09 24.71
C HIS A 298 -0.64 -20.20 24.71
N PRO A 299 -1.35 -19.40 25.52
CA PRO A 299 -2.80 -19.25 25.42
C PRO A 299 -3.24 -18.85 24.00
N ASP A 300 -4.53 -18.85 23.72
CA ASP A 300 -5.03 -18.32 22.44
C ASP A 300 -4.65 -16.83 22.28
N PRO A 301 -4.38 -16.37 21.04
CA PRO A 301 -4.22 -14.95 20.74
C PRO A 301 -5.39 -14.12 21.26
N VAL A 302 -5.17 -12.85 21.60
CA VAL A 302 -6.26 -11.93 21.95
C VAL A 302 -6.96 -11.46 20.67
N TRP A 303 -6.18 -11.07 19.66
CA TRP A 303 -6.73 -10.60 18.40
C TRP A 303 -6.66 -11.69 17.32
N SER A 304 -7.62 -11.64 16.39
CA SER A 304 -7.60 -12.48 15.19
C SER A 304 -6.47 -12.05 14.24
N LEU A 305 -6.10 -12.94 13.32
CA LEU A 305 -5.17 -12.61 12.23
C LEU A 305 -5.61 -11.37 11.44
N TRP A 306 -6.90 -11.26 11.13
CA TRP A 306 -7.49 -10.13 10.39
C TRP A 306 -7.32 -8.79 11.12
N ASN A 307 -7.49 -8.78 12.44
CA ASN A 307 -7.20 -7.60 13.25
C ASN A 307 -5.73 -7.17 13.07
N HIS A 308 -4.79 -8.11 13.13
CA HIS A 308 -3.37 -7.80 12.94
C HIS A 308 -3.04 -7.26 11.55
N LEU A 309 -3.63 -7.83 10.50
CA LEU A 309 -3.45 -7.34 9.14
C LEU A 309 -3.93 -5.90 9.01
N LEU A 310 -5.13 -5.59 9.52
CA LEU A 310 -5.70 -4.24 9.47
C LEU A 310 -4.93 -3.24 10.35
N PHE A 311 -4.55 -3.64 11.57
CA PHE A 311 -3.71 -2.82 12.46
C PHE A 311 -2.39 -2.43 11.78
N THR A 312 -1.68 -3.41 11.24
CA THR A 312 -0.35 -3.18 10.66
C THR A 312 -0.46 -2.38 9.36
N SER A 313 -1.48 -2.68 8.55
CA SER A 313 -1.85 -1.97 7.34
C SER A 313 -2.05 -0.47 7.55
N TRP A 314 -2.60 -0.07 8.69
CA TRP A 314 -2.79 1.32 9.04
C TRP A 314 -1.56 1.92 9.75
N LEU A 315 -0.96 1.18 10.67
CA LEU A 315 0.12 1.66 11.52
C LEU A 315 1.44 1.87 10.76
N MET A 316 1.72 1.06 9.74
CA MET A 316 3.00 1.12 9.01
C MET A 316 3.29 2.51 8.44
N GLY A 317 2.29 3.19 7.85
CA GLY A 317 2.45 4.55 7.35
C GLY A 317 2.89 5.54 8.44
N ARG A 318 2.34 5.41 9.65
CA ARG A 318 2.70 6.24 10.80
C ARG A 318 4.09 5.92 11.32
N ILE A 319 4.46 4.64 11.39
CA ILE A 319 5.82 4.21 11.77
C ILE A 319 6.84 4.79 10.79
N VAL A 320 6.60 4.71 9.48
CA VAL A 320 7.51 5.28 8.47
C VAL A 320 7.64 6.79 8.62
N LYS A 321 6.53 7.52 8.85
CA LYS A 321 6.58 8.97 9.14
C LYS A 321 7.44 9.30 10.36
N VAL A 322 7.33 8.54 11.45
CA VAL A 322 8.17 8.73 12.65
C VAL A 322 9.64 8.41 12.35
N VAL A 323 9.92 7.35 11.59
CA VAL A 323 11.29 7.02 11.15
C VAL A 323 11.87 8.17 10.33
N LEU A 324 11.15 8.67 9.32
CA LEU A 324 11.59 9.81 8.51
C LEU A 324 11.77 11.09 9.33
N ALA A 325 10.91 11.31 10.33
CA ALA A 325 11.02 12.47 11.21
C ALA A 325 12.27 12.42 12.10
N ASN A 326 12.63 11.24 12.62
CA ASN A 326 13.86 11.05 13.38
C ASN A 326 15.12 11.25 12.55
N GLU A 327 15.04 11.04 11.23
CA GLU A 327 16.12 11.33 10.27
C GLU A 327 16.08 12.79 9.75
N GLY A 328 15.14 13.62 10.22
CA GLY A 328 14.98 15.00 9.78
C GLY A 328 14.42 15.18 8.36
N LEU A 329 13.86 14.13 7.76
CA LEU A 329 13.35 14.10 6.38
C LEU A 329 11.83 14.36 6.29
N TYR A 330 11.12 14.31 7.41
CA TYR A 330 9.68 14.55 7.48
C TYR A 330 9.32 15.36 8.73
N THR A 331 8.34 16.24 8.63
CA THR A 331 7.78 16.92 9.81
C THR A 331 6.41 16.33 10.10
N LEU A 332 6.27 15.70 11.28
CA LEU A 332 4.97 15.19 11.72
C LEU A 332 3.94 16.32 11.80
N THR A 333 2.86 16.18 11.03
CA THR A 333 1.72 17.09 11.04
C THR A 333 0.96 16.98 12.37
N SER A 334 0.05 17.91 12.63
CA SER A 334 -0.88 17.79 13.77
C SER A 334 -1.71 16.50 13.68
N CYS A 335 -2.17 16.15 12.48
CA CYS A 335 -2.90 14.92 12.21
C CYS A 335 -2.07 13.68 12.56
N ASP A 336 -0.80 13.62 12.17
CA ASP A 336 0.07 12.47 12.49
C ASP A 336 0.25 12.31 14.00
N LYS A 337 0.47 13.43 14.70
CA LYS A 337 0.63 13.42 16.16
C LYS A 337 -0.63 12.93 16.85
N ASP A 338 -1.81 13.34 16.37
CA ASP A 338 -3.09 12.93 16.95
C ASP A 338 -3.38 11.45 16.73
N GLU A 339 -3.12 10.95 15.55
CA GLU A 339 -3.25 9.53 15.24
C GLU A 339 -2.28 8.69 16.09
N LEU A 340 -1.03 9.12 16.24
CA LEU A 340 -0.04 8.45 17.08
C LEU A 340 -0.42 8.49 18.57
N GLN A 341 -0.94 9.61 19.06
CA GLN A 341 -1.39 9.75 20.44
C GLN A 341 -2.56 8.81 20.76
N ASN A 342 -3.41 8.52 19.77
CA ASN A 342 -4.61 7.72 19.92
C ASN A 342 -4.49 6.31 19.32
N VAL A 343 -3.30 5.91 18.86
CA VAL A 343 -3.04 4.60 18.22
C VAL A 343 -3.54 3.42 19.05
N GLU A 344 -3.48 3.54 20.38
CA GLU A 344 -3.85 2.46 21.28
C GLU A 344 -5.36 2.18 21.31
N LEU A 345 -6.18 3.12 20.84
CA LEU A 345 -7.60 2.87 20.63
C LEU A 345 -7.81 1.74 19.64
N PHE A 346 -7.02 1.60 18.58
CA PHE A 346 -7.18 0.49 17.64
C PHE A 346 -7.04 -0.87 18.31
N PHE A 347 -6.07 -1.01 19.21
CA PHE A 347 -5.82 -2.28 19.91
C PHE A 347 -6.86 -2.56 21.00
N ALA A 348 -7.60 -1.55 21.45
CA ALA A 348 -8.60 -1.69 22.50
C ALA A 348 -9.93 -2.34 22.02
N TYR A 349 -10.10 -2.58 20.72
CA TYR A 349 -11.31 -3.20 20.15
C TYR A 349 -10.98 -4.42 19.31
N ASP A 350 -11.95 -5.32 19.17
CA ASP A 350 -12.02 -6.19 17.99
C ASP A 350 -12.56 -5.35 16.82
N ILE A 351 -11.64 -4.76 16.05
CA ILE A 351 -12.00 -3.85 14.95
C ILE A 351 -12.72 -4.52 13.78
N THR A 352 -12.70 -5.85 13.73
CA THR A 352 -13.47 -6.65 12.76
C THR A 352 -14.88 -6.99 13.22
N ALA A 353 -15.20 -6.77 14.51
CA ALA A 353 -16.55 -6.93 15.02
C ALA A 353 -17.48 -5.84 14.48
N ARG A 354 -18.80 -6.08 14.58
CA ARG A 354 -19.85 -5.13 14.22
C ARG A 354 -20.56 -4.59 15.46
N ASP A 355 -20.93 -3.31 15.45
CA ASP A 355 -21.80 -2.70 16.45
C ASP A 355 -23.27 -3.14 16.28
N ALA A 356 -24.17 -2.63 17.12
CA ALA A 356 -25.58 -2.97 17.09
C ALA A 356 -26.26 -2.50 15.78
N GLU A 357 -25.71 -1.46 15.16
CA GLU A 357 -26.13 -0.85 13.91
C GLU A 357 -25.50 -1.54 12.68
N GLY A 358 -24.59 -2.50 12.89
CA GLY A 358 -23.92 -3.27 11.85
C GLY A 358 -22.66 -2.63 11.26
N HIS A 359 -22.22 -1.48 11.76
CA HIS A 359 -20.95 -0.85 11.39
C HIS A 359 -19.77 -1.62 11.96
N MET A 360 -18.64 -1.63 11.25
CA MET A 360 -17.42 -2.25 11.77
C MET A 360 -16.78 -1.33 12.80
N TYR A 361 -16.29 -1.90 13.91
CA TYR A 361 -15.65 -1.11 14.99
C TYR A 361 -14.43 -0.30 14.53
N TRP A 362 -13.76 -0.74 13.47
CA TRP A 362 -12.76 0.07 12.78
C TRP A 362 -13.26 1.50 12.45
N GLN A 363 -14.50 1.63 11.96
CA GLN A 363 -15.09 2.92 11.60
C GLN A 363 -15.38 3.76 12.84
N VAL A 364 -15.81 3.12 13.92
CA VAL A 364 -16.05 3.77 15.22
C VAL A 364 -14.74 4.37 15.75
N VAL A 365 -13.65 3.59 15.76
CA VAL A 365 -12.34 4.07 16.24
C VAL A 365 -11.81 5.23 15.39
N LEU A 366 -11.91 5.15 14.06
CA LEU A 366 -11.51 6.27 13.19
C LEU A 366 -12.34 7.52 13.42
N THR A 367 -13.63 7.35 13.67
CA THR A 367 -14.57 8.44 13.97
C THR A 367 -14.23 9.09 15.31
N ASP A 368 -13.90 8.31 16.33
CA ASP A 368 -13.48 8.83 17.63
C ASP A 368 -12.18 9.64 17.52
N ILE A 369 -11.20 9.15 16.75
CA ILE A 369 -9.96 9.89 16.48
C ILE A 369 -10.28 11.21 15.75
N HIS A 370 -11.19 11.19 14.77
CA HIS A 370 -11.62 12.42 14.08
C HIS A 370 -12.36 13.39 15.00
N TYR A 371 -13.24 12.92 15.90
CA TYR A 371 -13.95 13.80 16.82
C TYR A 371 -13.02 14.43 17.86
N VAL A 372 -12.04 13.66 18.38
CA VAL A 372 -11.01 14.19 19.28
C VAL A 372 -10.24 15.33 18.60
N ARG A 373 -9.95 15.18 17.30
CA ARG A 373 -9.30 16.20 16.47
C ARG A 373 -10.18 17.43 16.29
N LEU A 374 -11.41 17.27 15.80
CA LEU A 374 -12.34 18.38 15.57
C LEU A 374 -12.57 19.19 16.86
N GLY A 375 -12.71 18.52 18.00
CA GLY A 375 -12.86 19.17 19.29
C GLY A 375 -11.63 19.95 19.75
N ARG A 376 -10.42 19.65 19.25
CA ARG A 376 -9.22 20.45 19.50
C ARG A 376 -9.14 21.65 18.56
N GLU A 377 -9.38 21.44 17.27
CA GLU A 377 -9.40 22.52 16.27
C GLU A 377 -10.41 23.61 16.67
N LEU A 378 -11.59 23.23 17.17
CA LEU A 378 -12.61 24.16 17.67
C LEU A 378 -12.24 24.89 18.98
N ARG A 379 -11.23 24.43 19.73
CA ARG A 379 -10.72 25.09 20.95
C ARG A 379 -9.55 26.04 20.67
N GLU A 380 -8.95 25.93 19.50
CA GLU A 380 -7.80 26.75 19.06
C GLU A 380 -8.24 27.94 18.18
N VAL A 381 -9.54 28.03 17.83
CA VAL A 381 -10.23 29.18 17.24
C VAL A 381 -10.90 29.98 18.35
#